data_AF-A0A957W4E3-F1
#
_entry.id   AF-A0A957W4E3-F1
#
_cell.length_a   1.000
_cell.length_b   1.000
_cell.length_c   1.000
_cell.angle_alpha   90.00
_cell.angle_beta   90.00
_cell.angle_gamma   90.00
#
_symmetry.space_group_name_H-M   'P 1'
#
loop_
_entity.id
_entity.type
_entity.pdbx_description
1 polymer ?
#
loop_
_entity_poly.entity_id
_entity_poly.type
_entity_poly.pdbx_seq_one_letter_code
_entity_poly.pdbx_strand_id
1 'polypeptide(L)'
;LPLFWWAAVGDPMFNAYRLVWPYDRVGFGPDIGPYGYTLHDAIFINTRLKLLALATGLFGWPGWTNLIFLPIPFLARRANRWDWLLLGTIGGLIFVHIFYWAFGGIDGGFPRYYYDALPAFLLLTARGIAQCGQWLRRLAGTPLRQSIATGILAGIILSLVAYNLFWHLPPLLAAQKGKYGITPAPLQAVEQAEISTPALILVKDVDSWSDFAAPFADNSPMLDGPVVYAIDWGEESNRSLRAFFAERSCYELQGKNVRECPILAE
;
A
#
# COMPACT_ATOMS: atom_id res chain seq x y z
N LEU A 1 9.19 -0.68 16.30
CA LEU A 1 8.07 -1.65 16.51
C LEU A 1 8.34 -2.58 17.69
N PRO A 2 9.41 -3.39 17.77
CA PRO A 2 9.62 -4.29 18.91
C PRO A 2 9.71 -3.60 20.27
N LEU A 3 10.41 -2.46 20.35
CA LEU A 3 10.49 -1.65 21.57
C LEU A 3 9.13 -1.06 21.99
N PHE A 4 8.30 -0.69 21.01
CA PHE A 4 6.97 -0.17 21.26
C PHE A 4 6.06 -1.25 21.86
N TRP A 5 6.06 -2.45 21.28
CA TRP A 5 5.26 -3.56 21.79
C TRP A 5 5.75 -4.07 23.14
N TRP A 6 7.07 -4.11 23.35
CA TRP A 6 7.64 -4.41 24.65
C TRP A 6 7.19 -3.40 25.72
N ALA A 7 7.18 -2.10 25.42
CA ALA A 7 6.70 -1.08 26.34
C ALA A 7 5.18 -1.15 26.58
N ALA A 8 4.38 -1.45 25.54
CA ALA A 8 2.92 -1.43 25.62
C ALA A 8 2.31 -2.70 26.23
N VAL A 9 2.88 -3.88 25.93
CA VAL A 9 2.26 -5.18 26.26
C VAL A 9 3.28 -6.16 26.89
N GLY A 10 4.56 -5.79 26.99
CA GLY A 10 5.62 -6.65 27.56
C GLY A 10 6.17 -7.70 26.60
N ASP A 11 5.64 -7.80 25.38
CA ASP A 11 6.09 -8.76 24.35
C ASP A 11 6.59 -8.01 23.11
N PRO A 12 7.89 -8.06 22.77
CA PRO A 12 8.44 -7.37 21.61
C PRO A 12 7.95 -7.95 20.27
N MET A 13 7.44 -9.19 20.26
CA MET A 13 6.96 -9.89 19.08
C MET A 13 5.43 -9.99 19.04
N PHE A 14 4.74 -9.18 19.87
CA PHE A 14 3.29 -9.14 19.90
C PHE A 14 2.72 -8.84 18.51
N ASN A 15 1.80 -9.69 18.05
CA ASN A 15 1.07 -9.48 16.80
C ASN A 15 -0.36 -9.04 17.11
N ALA A 16 -0.62 -7.74 16.99
CA ALA A 16 -1.93 -7.16 17.22
C ALA A 16 -3.03 -7.73 16.30
N TYR A 17 -2.69 -8.23 15.10
CA TYR A 17 -3.66 -8.87 14.22
C TYR A 17 -4.32 -10.09 14.87
N ARG A 18 -3.63 -10.80 15.78
CA ARG A 18 -4.19 -11.97 16.47
C ARG A 18 -5.30 -11.64 17.46
N LEU A 19 -5.45 -10.38 17.85
CA LEU A 19 -6.59 -9.93 18.67
C LEU A 19 -7.91 -10.02 17.91
N VAL A 20 -7.87 -9.91 16.58
CA VAL A 20 -9.05 -9.92 15.70
C VAL A 20 -9.09 -11.19 14.85
N TRP A 21 -7.93 -11.63 14.37
CA TRP A 21 -7.76 -12.77 13.47
C TRP A 21 -6.76 -13.77 14.06
N PRO A 22 -7.22 -14.74 14.86
CA PRO A 22 -6.33 -15.75 15.49
C PRO A 22 -5.50 -16.56 14.49
N TYR A 23 -5.99 -16.71 13.26
CA TYR A 23 -5.30 -17.38 12.16
C TYR A 23 -4.19 -16.55 11.52
N ASP A 24 -4.09 -15.24 11.80
CA ASP A 24 -3.12 -14.35 11.17
C ASP A 24 -1.72 -14.54 11.75
N ARG A 25 -1.07 -15.60 11.26
CA ARG A 25 0.18 -16.15 11.75
C ARG A 25 1.13 -16.40 10.60
N VAL A 26 2.42 -16.40 10.93
CA VAL A 26 3.49 -16.74 10.00
C VAL A 26 3.75 -18.24 10.11
N GLY A 27 3.91 -18.93 8.98
CA GLY A 27 4.21 -20.35 8.92
C GLY A 27 3.34 -21.10 7.93
N PHE A 28 3.15 -22.40 8.15
CA PHE A 28 2.28 -23.27 7.36
C PHE A 28 1.46 -24.15 8.31
N GLY A 29 0.22 -24.42 7.95
CA GLY A 29 -0.68 -25.23 8.76
C GLY A 29 -2.15 -25.00 8.42
N PRO A 30 -3.05 -25.89 8.85
CA PRO A 30 -4.49 -25.74 8.66
C PRO A 30 -5.08 -24.55 9.43
N ASP A 31 -4.34 -24.05 10.41
CA ASP A 31 -4.71 -22.97 11.31
C ASP A 31 -4.01 -21.64 10.97
N ILE A 32 -3.25 -21.61 9.87
CA ILE A 32 -2.53 -20.44 9.35
C ILE A 32 -3.29 -19.86 8.15
N GLY A 33 -3.76 -18.63 8.28
CA GLY A 33 -4.69 -18.03 7.32
C GLY A 33 -6.12 -18.58 7.45
N PRO A 34 -7.10 -17.92 6.82
CA PRO A 34 -8.52 -18.23 6.99
C PRO A 34 -8.94 -19.61 6.46
N TYR A 35 -8.12 -20.21 5.58
CA TYR A 35 -8.41 -21.49 4.92
C TYR A 35 -7.26 -22.51 5.07
N GLY A 36 -6.32 -22.25 5.99
CA GLY A 36 -5.05 -22.95 6.03
C GLY A 36 -4.08 -22.47 4.95
N TYR A 37 -2.79 -22.74 5.15
CA TYR A 37 -1.73 -22.30 4.26
C TYR A 37 -0.60 -23.33 4.20
N THR A 38 -0.31 -23.83 3.00
CA THR A 38 0.71 -24.84 2.79
C THR A 38 1.93 -24.28 2.05
N LEU A 39 3.04 -25.02 2.08
CA LEU A 39 4.22 -24.69 1.26
C LEU A 39 3.88 -24.69 -0.24
N HIS A 40 2.95 -25.54 -0.67
CA HIS A 40 2.48 -25.56 -2.05
C HIS A 40 1.79 -24.24 -2.41
N ASP A 41 0.89 -23.75 -1.56
CA ASP A 41 0.20 -22.47 -1.77
C ASP A 41 1.21 -21.32 -1.79
N ALA A 42 2.21 -21.37 -0.92
CA ALA A 42 3.25 -20.37 -0.85
C ALA A 42 4.05 -20.23 -2.13
N ILE A 43 4.52 -21.35 -2.67
CA ILE A 43 5.42 -21.36 -3.83
C ILE A 43 4.61 -21.20 -5.13
N PHE A 44 3.57 -22.00 -5.31
CA PHE A 44 2.90 -22.12 -6.61
C PHE A 44 1.71 -21.18 -6.79
N ILE A 45 1.14 -20.66 -5.71
CA ILE A 45 0.03 -19.70 -5.75
C ILE A 45 0.55 -18.31 -5.39
N ASN A 46 0.92 -18.07 -4.14
CA ASN A 46 1.26 -16.74 -3.62
C ASN A 46 2.49 -16.14 -4.32
N THR A 47 3.61 -16.84 -4.33
CA THR A 47 4.86 -16.32 -4.92
C THR A 47 4.69 -16.12 -6.43
N ARG A 48 3.99 -17.02 -7.11
CA ARG A 48 3.68 -16.88 -8.54
C ARG A 48 2.80 -15.67 -8.82
N LEU A 49 1.73 -15.45 -8.06
CA LEU A 49 0.86 -14.27 -8.22
C LEU A 49 1.63 -12.98 -7.96
N LYS A 50 2.46 -12.94 -6.91
CA LYS A 50 3.29 -11.77 -6.57
C LYS A 50 4.33 -11.51 -7.66
N LEU A 51 4.96 -12.55 -8.21
CA LEU A 51 5.92 -12.42 -9.31
C LEU A 51 5.26 -11.93 -10.60
N LEU A 52 4.07 -12.44 -10.93
CA LEU A 52 3.31 -11.97 -12.09
C LEU A 52 2.91 -10.50 -11.94
N ALA A 53 2.42 -10.10 -10.77
CA ALA A 53 2.10 -8.71 -10.47
C ALA A 53 3.35 -7.81 -10.53
N LEU A 54 4.48 -8.27 -10.00
CA LEU A 54 5.76 -7.58 -10.09
C LEU A 54 6.19 -7.41 -11.56
N ALA A 55 6.06 -8.49 -12.35
CA ALA A 55 6.42 -8.50 -13.76
C ALA A 55 5.56 -7.56 -14.60
N THR A 56 4.32 -7.26 -14.23
CA THR A 56 3.45 -6.37 -15.01
C THR A 56 3.31 -4.96 -14.45
N GLY A 57 3.68 -4.73 -13.19
CA GLY A 57 3.34 -3.47 -12.52
C GLY A 57 4.47 -2.71 -11.82
N LEU A 58 5.70 -3.24 -11.71
CA LEU A 58 6.81 -2.50 -11.05
C LEU A 58 7.02 -1.09 -11.62
N PHE A 59 7.02 -0.96 -12.95
CA PHE A 59 7.08 0.32 -13.67
C PHE A 59 5.88 0.53 -14.59
N GLY A 60 4.92 -0.41 -14.60
CA GLY A 60 3.83 -0.45 -15.57
C GLY A 60 4.29 -0.53 -17.03
N TRP A 61 5.48 -1.09 -17.27
CA TRP A 61 5.97 -1.38 -18.61
C TRP A 61 5.29 -2.65 -19.18
N PRO A 62 5.36 -2.91 -20.50
CA PRO A 62 4.72 -4.08 -21.09
C PRO A 62 5.32 -5.39 -20.57
N GLY A 63 4.54 -6.16 -19.80
CA GLY A 63 4.91 -7.50 -19.32
C GLY A 63 6.30 -7.53 -18.70
N TRP A 64 7.05 -8.60 -18.94
CA TRP A 64 8.36 -8.88 -18.31
C TRP A 64 9.44 -7.82 -18.52
N THR A 65 9.24 -6.81 -19.38
CA THR A 65 10.17 -5.67 -19.53
C THR A 65 10.43 -4.95 -18.21
N ASN A 66 9.50 -5.00 -17.25
CA ASN A 66 9.68 -4.46 -15.90
C ASN A 66 10.91 -5.04 -15.16
N LEU A 67 11.36 -6.24 -15.52
CA LEU A 67 12.41 -6.97 -14.79
C LEU A 67 13.72 -7.12 -15.58
N ILE A 68 13.76 -6.75 -16.86
CA ILE A 68 14.89 -7.09 -17.76
C ILE A 68 16.21 -6.43 -17.35
N PHE A 69 16.17 -5.28 -16.68
CA PHE A 69 17.38 -4.56 -16.28
C PHE A 69 17.93 -5.03 -14.93
N LEU A 70 17.10 -5.61 -14.06
CA LEU A 70 17.52 -6.12 -12.74
C LEU A 70 18.70 -7.11 -12.80
N PRO A 71 18.71 -8.15 -13.66
CA PRO A 71 19.80 -9.11 -13.68
C PRO A 71 21.08 -8.60 -14.36
N ILE A 72 21.03 -7.47 -15.06
CA ILE A 72 22.14 -7.02 -15.93
C ILE A 72 23.45 -6.80 -15.19
N PRO A 73 23.52 -6.16 -14.01
CA PRO A 73 24.79 -6.02 -13.29
C PRO A 73 25.46 -7.38 -13.01
N PHE A 74 24.67 -8.42 -12.72
CA PHE A 74 25.15 -9.76 -12.40
C PHE A 74 25.56 -10.53 -13.66
N LEU A 75 24.72 -10.53 -14.70
CA LEU A 75 25.01 -11.19 -15.98
C LEU A 75 26.23 -10.57 -16.67
N ALA A 76 26.38 -9.25 -16.58
CA ALA A 76 27.55 -8.55 -17.10
C ALA A 76 28.82 -8.75 -16.24
N ARG A 77 28.73 -9.45 -15.10
CA ARG A 77 29.80 -9.62 -14.10
C ARG A 77 30.37 -8.27 -13.63
N ARG A 78 29.48 -7.30 -13.42
CA ARG A 78 29.78 -5.92 -12.97
C ARG A 78 29.11 -5.57 -11.65
N ALA A 79 28.43 -6.53 -11.03
CA ALA A 79 27.79 -6.38 -9.74
C ALA A 79 28.84 -6.08 -8.66
N ASN A 80 28.58 -5.06 -7.84
CA ASN A 80 29.38 -4.71 -6.68
C ASN A 80 28.63 -5.05 -5.37
N ARG A 81 29.26 -4.77 -4.21
CA ARG A 81 28.68 -5.05 -2.89
C ARG A 81 27.28 -4.43 -2.67
N TRP A 82 27.01 -3.27 -3.27
CA TRP A 82 25.72 -2.59 -3.15
C TRP A 82 24.68 -3.27 -4.03
N ASP A 83 25.04 -3.72 -5.23
CA ASP A 83 24.13 -4.49 -6.08
C ASP A 83 23.69 -5.79 -5.39
N TRP A 84 24.62 -6.47 -4.70
CA TRP A 84 24.32 -7.62 -3.85
C TRP A 84 23.49 -7.28 -2.62
N LEU A 85 23.72 -6.13 -1.98
CA LEU A 85 22.86 -5.66 -0.89
C LEU A 85 21.43 -5.45 -1.37
N LEU A 86 21.23 -4.78 -2.51
CA LEU A 86 19.91 -4.54 -3.08
C LEU A 86 19.20 -5.85 -3.45
N LEU A 87 19.93 -6.78 -4.07
CA LEU A 87 19.41 -8.13 -4.37
C LEU A 87 19.08 -8.90 -3.08
N GLY A 88 19.92 -8.78 -2.05
CA GLY A 88 19.70 -9.36 -0.73
C GLY A 88 18.44 -8.80 -0.05
N THR A 89 18.20 -7.49 -0.15
CA THR A 89 16.97 -6.85 0.36
C THR A 89 15.73 -7.38 -0.36
N ILE A 90 15.77 -7.43 -1.70
CA ILE A 90 14.68 -7.99 -2.51
C ILE A 90 14.43 -9.46 -2.16
N GLY A 91 15.49 -10.28 -2.18
CA GLY A 91 15.41 -11.71 -1.91
C GLY A 91 14.98 -12.02 -0.49
N GLY A 92 15.47 -11.28 0.50
CA GLY A 92 15.10 -11.42 1.90
C GLY A 92 13.63 -11.08 2.14
N LEU A 93 13.13 -9.99 1.55
CA LEU A 93 11.71 -9.64 1.67
C LEU A 93 10.81 -10.67 1.01
N ILE A 94 11.15 -11.12 -0.20
CA ILE A 94 10.43 -12.20 -0.90
C ILE A 94 10.41 -13.46 -0.03
N PHE A 95 11.58 -13.84 0.51
CA PHE A 95 11.73 -15.03 1.35
C PHE A 95 10.86 -14.99 2.61
N VAL A 96 10.84 -13.87 3.34
CA VAL A 96 9.98 -13.71 4.53
C VAL A 96 8.50 -13.87 4.15
N HIS A 97 8.10 -13.30 3.01
CA HIS A 97 6.70 -13.36 2.55
C HIS A 97 6.27 -14.72 1.98
N ILE A 98 7.18 -15.69 1.82
CA ILE A 98 6.80 -17.09 1.54
C ILE A 98 6.02 -17.65 2.75
N PHE A 99 6.42 -17.29 3.96
CA PHE A 99 5.79 -17.77 5.19
C PHE A 99 4.52 -16.99 5.57
N TYR A 100 4.12 -16.00 4.79
CA TYR A 100 2.94 -15.20 5.06
C TYR A 100 1.81 -15.56 4.08
N TRP A 101 0.70 -16.04 4.63
CA TRP A 101 -0.43 -16.62 3.88
C TRP A 101 -1.12 -15.61 2.96
N ALA A 102 -1.10 -14.33 3.30
CA ALA A 102 -1.83 -13.33 2.55
C ALA A 102 -1.10 -12.97 1.24
N PHE A 103 -1.87 -13.00 0.14
CA PHE A 103 -1.44 -12.42 -1.13
C PHE A 103 -1.34 -10.90 -1.02
N GLY A 104 -2.28 -10.27 -0.28
CA GLY A 104 -2.33 -8.82 -0.07
C GLY A 104 -2.92 -8.04 -1.24
N GLY A 105 -3.08 -8.66 -2.40
CA GLY A 105 -3.61 -8.01 -3.59
C GLY A 105 -2.55 -7.24 -4.37
N ILE A 106 -3.03 -6.60 -5.43
CA ILE A 106 -2.24 -5.80 -6.36
C ILE A 106 -2.75 -4.36 -6.25
N ASP A 107 -2.21 -3.61 -5.29
CA ASP A 107 -2.57 -2.20 -5.13
C ASP A 107 -1.71 -1.36 -6.05
N GLY A 108 -2.34 -0.49 -6.84
CA GLY A 108 -1.59 0.37 -7.76
C GLY A 108 -0.70 -0.41 -8.76
N GLY A 109 -1.06 -1.65 -9.09
CA GLY A 109 -0.29 -2.48 -10.02
C GLY A 109 0.83 -3.29 -9.37
N PHE A 110 1.17 -3.05 -8.10
CA PHE A 110 2.32 -3.66 -7.44
C PHE A 110 1.90 -4.63 -6.32
N PRO A 111 2.68 -5.70 -6.04
CA PRO A 111 2.40 -6.57 -4.90
C PRO A 111 2.50 -5.79 -3.58
N ARG A 112 1.40 -5.67 -2.84
CA ARG A 112 1.32 -4.87 -1.60
C ARG A 112 2.49 -5.12 -0.65
N TYR A 113 2.83 -6.38 -0.44
CA TYR A 113 3.84 -6.75 0.54
C TYR A 113 5.29 -6.57 0.07
N TYR A 114 5.52 -6.18 -1.19
CA TYR A 114 6.86 -5.94 -1.70
C TYR A 114 7.23 -4.45 -1.72
N TYR A 115 6.34 -3.55 -1.28
CA TYR A 115 6.57 -2.10 -1.34
C TYR A 115 7.82 -1.67 -0.56
N ASP A 116 8.16 -2.36 0.53
CA ASP A 116 9.37 -2.08 1.32
C ASP A 116 10.66 -2.33 0.52
N ALA A 117 10.62 -3.22 -0.47
CA ALA A 117 11.75 -3.46 -1.38
C ALA A 117 11.71 -2.57 -2.64
N LEU A 118 10.69 -1.72 -2.81
CA LEU A 118 10.56 -0.87 -4.00
C LEU A 118 11.82 -0.03 -4.25
N PRO A 119 12.42 0.67 -3.26
CA PRO A 119 13.66 1.41 -3.49
C PRO A 119 14.80 0.52 -4.02
N ALA A 120 14.88 -0.73 -3.55
CA ALA A 120 15.90 -1.67 -4.02
C ALA A 120 15.66 -2.08 -5.48
N PHE A 121 14.41 -2.35 -5.86
CA PHE A 121 14.04 -2.62 -7.26
C PHE A 121 14.37 -1.44 -8.18
N LEU A 122 14.04 -0.20 -7.76
CA LEU A 122 14.30 1.01 -8.55
C LEU A 122 15.80 1.23 -8.78
N LEU A 123 16.60 1.16 -7.71
CA LEU A 123 18.05 1.39 -7.77
C LEU A 123 18.75 0.31 -8.60
N LEU A 124 18.40 -0.96 -8.40
CA LEU A 124 19.01 -2.06 -9.15
C LEU A 124 18.61 -2.03 -10.64
N THR A 125 17.39 -1.60 -10.95
CA THR A 125 16.95 -1.36 -12.34
C THR A 125 17.74 -0.22 -12.98
N ALA A 126 17.88 0.91 -12.28
CA ALA A 126 18.67 2.05 -12.75
C ALA A 126 20.13 1.66 -13.00
N ARG A 127 20.70 0.84 -12.11
CA ARG A 127 22.05 0.26 -12.28
C ARG A 127 22.15 -0.57 -13.56
N GLY A 128 21.15 -1.42 -13.83
CA GLY A 128 21.07 -2.21 -15.05
C GLY A 128 21.04 -1.35 -16.32
N ILE A 129 20.19 -0.32 -16.34
CA ILE A 129 20.09 0.65 -17.46
C ILE A 129 21.44 1.36 -17.67
N ALA A 130 22.08 1.83 -16.61
CA ALA A 130 23.39 2.48 -16.69
C ALA A 130 24.46 1.54 -17.27
N GLN A 131 24.42 0.26 -16.89
CA GLN A 131 25.34 -0.76 -17.38
C GLN A 131 25.12 -1.05 -18.88
N CYS A 132 23.87 -1.10 -19.34
CA CYS A 132 23.53 -1.17 -20.77
C CYS A 132 24.12 0.00 -21.55
N GLY A 133 23.93 1.23 -21.06
CA GLY A 133 24.46 2.43 -21.71
C GLY A 133 25.98 2.40 -21.82
N GLN A 134 26.67 2.00 -20.76
CA GLN A 134 28.14 1.84 -20.80
C GLN A 134 28.58 0.77 -21.80
N TRP A 135 27.88 -0.36 -21.86
CA TRP A 135 28.20 -1.45 -22.77
C TRP A 135 27.97 -1.05 -24.24
N LEU A 136 26.83 -0.46 -24.56
CA LEU A 136 26.50 0.05 -25.90
C LEU A 136 27.53 1.08 -26.39
N ARG A 137 27.94 2.01 -25.52
CA ARG A 137 28.99 3.00 -25.88
C ARG A 137 30.34 2.36 -26.17
N ARG A 138 30.71 1.29 -25.44
CA ARG A 138 31.98 0.56 -25.71
C ARG A 138 31.96 -0.13 -27.07
N LEU A 139 30.82 -0.69 -27.48
CA LEU A 139 30.66 -1.34 -28.79
C LEU A 139 30.67 -0.34 -29.96
N ALA A 140 30.14 0.87 -29.73
CA ALA A 140 29.98 1.88 -30.76
C ALA A 140 31.31 2.41 -31.35
N GLY A 141 32.40 2.40 -30.57
CA GLY A 141 33.76 2.76 -30.99
C GLY A 141 34.01 4.25 -31.28
N THR A 142 33.09 4.96 -31.94
CA THR A 142 33.22 6.39 -32.30
C THR A 142 32.27 7.28 -31.51
N PRO A 143 32.60 8.57 -31.26
CA PRO A 143 31.75 9.48 -30.49
C PRO A 143 30.33 9.63 -31.07
N LEU A 144 30.21 9.73 -32.41
CA LEU A 144 28.90 9.81 -33.07
C LEU A 144 28.05 8.56 -32.80
N ARG A 145 28.63 7.36 -32.96
CA ARG A 145 27.91 6.10 -32.69
C ARG A 145 27.58 5.95 -31.21
N GLN A 146 28.41 6.45 -30.30
CA GLN A 146 28.15 6.44 -28.86
C GLN A 146 26.95 7.32 -28.49
N SER A 147 26.85 8.52 -29.09
CA SER A 147 25.70 9.41 -28.93
C SER A 147 24.43 8.78 -29.48
N ILE A 148 24.49 8.18 -30.67
CA ILE A 148 23.35 7.46 -31.27
C ILE A 148 22.91 6.31 -30.36
N ALA A 149 23.84 5.47 -29.88
CA ALA A 149 23.52 4.34 -29.02
C ALA A 149 22.89 4.78 -27.68
N THR A 150 23.37 5.88 -27.12
CA THR A 150 22.77 6.49 -25.91
C THR A 150 21.38 7.03 -26.21
N GLY A 151 21.18 7.69 -27.36
CA GLY A 151 19.88 8.18 -27.81
C GLY A 151 18.87 7.06 -28.04
N ILE A 152 19.29 5.92 -28.61
CA ILE A 152 18.43 4.74 -28.77
C ILE A 152 17.99 4.19 -27.42
N LEU A 153 18.93 4.00 -26.48
CA LEU A 153 18.57 3.51 -25.14
C LEU A 153 17.61 4.47 -24.42
N ALA A 154 17.90 5.78 -24.49
CA ALA A 154 17.01 6.79 -23.92
C ALA A 154 15.62 6.75 -24.58
N GLY A 155 15.56 6.62 -25.91
CA GLY A 155 14.31 6.47 -26.67
C GLY A 155 13.50 5.26 -26.21
N ILE A 156 14.15 4.10 -26.03
CA ILE A 156 13.49 2.89 -25.51
C ILE A 156 12.90 3.14 -24.12
N ILE A 157 13.69 3.70 -23.19
CA ILE A 157 13.20 3.99 -21.83
C ILE A 157 12.04 5.01 -21.87
N LEU A 158 12.14 6.05 -22.68
CA LEU A 158 11.07 7.03 -22.87
C LEU A 158 9.80 6.39 -23.45
N SER A 159 9.93 5.46 -24.39
CA SER A 159 8.78 4.69 -24.92
C SER A 159 8.13 3.82 -23.85
N LEU A 160 8.91 3.19 -22.97
CA LEU A 160 8.38 2.39 -21.85
C LEU A 160 7.67 3.26 -20.82
N VAL A 161 8.21 4.44 -20.51
CA VAL A 161 7.55 5.44 -19.65
C VAL A 161 6.26 5.95 -20.30
N ALA A 162 6.28 6.26 -21.60
CA ALA A 162 5.09 6.68 -22.33
C ALA A 162 4.02 5.58 -22.32
N TYR A 163 4.40 4.31 -22.47
CA TYR A 163 3.48 3.19 -22.35
C TYR A 163 2.80 3.15 -20.98
N ASN A 164 3.55 3.37 -19.89
CA ASN A 164 2.96 3.48 -18.56
C ASN A 164 1.91 4.60 -18.52
N LEU A 165 2.30 5.82 -18.91
CA LEU A 165 1.45 7.00 -18.79
C LEU A 165 0.16 6.92 -19.61
N PHE A 166 0.24 6.37 -20.82
CA PHE A 166 -0.87 6.41 -21.76
C PHE A 166 -1.68 5.10 -21.84
N TRP A 167 -1.09 3.95 -21.47
CA TRP A 167 -1.78 2.64 -21.55
C TRP A 167 -1.96 1.96 -20.21
N HIS A 168 -0.95 1.90 -19.35
CA HIS A 168 -1.03 1.12 -18.11
C HIS A 168 -1.72 1.88 -16.96
N LEU A 169 -1.31 3.13 -16.74
CA LEU A 169 -1.72 3.93 -15.60
C LEU A 169 -3.21 4.36 -15.66
N PRO A 170 -3.78 4.78 -16.81
CA PRO A 170 -5.17 5.23 -16.84
C PRO A 170 -6.21 4.21 -16.34
N PRO A 171 -6.24 2.94 -16.81
CA PRO A 171 -7.21 1.96 -16.29
C PRO A 171 -6.96 1.63 -14.82
N LEU A 172 -5.71 1.66 -14.36
CA LEU A 172 -5.36 1.41 -12.97
C LEU A 172 -5.90 2.52 -12.05
N LEU A 173 -5.77 3.79 -12.44
CA LEU A 173 -6.33 4.93 -11.72
C LEU A 173 -7.86 4.89 -11.73
N ALA A 174 -8.46 4.55 -12.87
CA ALA A 174 -9.91 4.38 -12.98
C ALA A 174 -10.42 3.29 -12.00
N ALA A 175 -9.69 2.19 -11.86
CA ALA A 175 -10.02 1.12 -10.92
C ALA A 175 -9.83 1.50 -9.44
N GLN A 176 -9.06 2.54 -9.11
CA GLN A 176 -8.97 3.04 -7.72
C GLN A 176 -10.15 3.95 -7.35
N LYS A 177 -10.81 4.57 -8.33
CA LYS A 177 -11.92 5.49 -8.05
C LYS A 177 -13.12 4.71 -7.51
N GLY A 178 -13.54 5.02 -6.29
CA GLY A 178 -14.66 4.32 -5.65
C GLY A 178 -14.33 2.89 -5.19
N LYS A 179 -13.04 2.52 -5.11
CA LYS A 179 -12.63 1.19 -4.67
C LYS A 179 -13.19 0.93 -3.26
N TYR A 180 -13.75 -0.27 -3.07
CA TYR A 180 -14.49 -0.67 -1.86
C TYR A 180 -15.73 0.18 -1.54
N GLY A 181 -16.29 0.90 -2.53
CA GLY A 181 -17.41 1.82 -2.30
C GLY A 181 -17.02 3.10 -1.55
N ILE A 182 -15.73 3.35 -1.33
CA ILE A 182 -15.25 4.52 -0.60
C ILE A 182 -15.37 5.75 -1.52
N THR A 183 -16.17 6.73 -1.09
CA THR A 183 -16.43 7.97 -1.83
C THR A 183 -16.34 9.18 -0.90
N PRO A 184 -16.17 10.41 -1.42
CA PRO A 184 -16.17 11.62 -0.60
C PRO A 184 -17.56 12.01 -0.07
N ALA A 185 -18.62 11.26 -0.42
CA ALA A 185 -20.00 11.64 -0.10
C ALA A 185 -20.28 11.89 1.40
N PRO A 186 -19.75 11.11 2.36
CA PRO A 186 -19.95 11.38 3.78
C PRO A 186 -19.34 12.72 4.22
N LEU A 187 -18.13 13.04 3.73
CA LEU A 187 -17.44 14.29 4.05
C LEU A 187 -18.14 15.49 3.42
N GLN A 188 -18.59 15.35 2.17
CA GLN A 188 -19.37 16.39 1.48
C GLN A 188 -20.70 16.67 2.19
N ALA A 189 -21.35 15.65 2.76
CA ALA A 189 -22.59 15.84 3.53
C ALA A 189 -22.34 16.67 4.79
N VAL A 190 -21.21 16.47 5.47
CA VAL A 190 -20.80 17.27 6.64
C VAL A 190 -20.45 18.69 6.26
N GLU A 191 -19.68 18.88 5.19
CA GLU A 191 -19.34 20.21 4.67
C GLU A 191 -20.60 21.01 4.27
N GLN A 192 -21.57 20.35 3.63
CA GLN A 192 -22.85 20.96 3.20
C GLN A 192 -23.82 21.22 4.35
N ALA A 193 -23.65 20.56 5.50
CA ALA A 193 -24.52 20.74 6.66
C ALA A 193 -24.19 21.99 7.48
N GLU A 194 -23.11 22.73 7.14
CA GLU A 194 -22.71 23.98 7.80
C GLU A 194 -22.69 23.88 9.34
N ILE A 195 -22.18 22.76 9.85
CA ILE A 195 -22.17 22.47 11.29
C ILE A 195 -21.27 23.42 12.07
N SER A 196 -21.57 23.59 13.36
CA SER A 196 -20.71 24.36 14.27
C SER A 196 -19.47 23.55 14.65
N THR A 197 -18.29 24.15 14.54
CA THR A 197 -17.01 23.55 14.97
C THR A 197 -16.51 24.21 16.28
N PRO A 198 -15.79 23.48 17.15
CA PRO A 198 -15.34 22.10 16.98
C PRO A 198 -16.48 21.08 17.12
N ALA A 199 -16.46 20.03 16.30
CA ALA A 199 -17.53 19.03 16.24
C ALA A 199 -17.03 17.61 16.50
N LEU A 200 -17.89 16.79 17.12
CA LEU A 200 -17.81 15.34 17.19
C LEU A 200 -18.93 14.76 16.33
N ILE A 201 -18.59 13.93 15.34
CA ILE A 201 -19.55 13.29 14.43
C ILE A 201 -19.55 11.79 14.69
N LEU A 202 -20.70 11.27 15.12
CA LEU A 202 -20.97 9.85 15.28
C LEU A 202 -21.49 9.28 13.96
N VAL A 203 -20.69 8.45 13.30
CA VAL A 203 -21.04 7.79 12.04
C VAL A 203 -21.90 6.56 12.34
N LYS A 204 -23.14 6.61 11.88
CA LYS A 204 -24.18 5.58 12.08
C LYS A 204 -24.09 4.50 11.00
N ASP A 205 -24.70 3.35 11.27
CA ASP A 205 -24.86 2.22 10.33
C ASP A 205 -23.56 1.77 9.67
N VAL A 206 -22.49 1.68 10.46
CA VAL A 206 -21.18 1.19 10.00
C VAL A 206 -21.18 -0.34 10.07
N ASP A 207 -21.47 -0.99 8.94
CA ASP A 207 -21.47 -2.45 8.82
C ASP A 207 -20.10 -3.01 8.42
N SER A 208 -19.32 -2.22 7.66
CA SER A 208 -18.01 -2.55 7.14
C SER A 208 -16.98 -1.46 7.46
N TRP A 209 -15.70 -1.84 7.56
CA TRP A 209 -14.60 -0.90 7.72
C TRP A 209 -14.57 0.18 6.61
N SER A 210 -15.06 -0.15 5.41
CA SER A 210 -15.12 0.76 4.27
C SER A 210 -16.08 1.94 4.49
N ASP A 211 -17.13 1.75 5.30
CA ASP A 211 -18.17 2.75 5.53
C ASP A 211 -17.62 3.91 6.37
N PHE A 212 -16.64 3.61 7.23
CA PHE A 212 -15.93 4.59 8.06
C PHE A 212 -14.60 5.06 7.45
N ALA A 213 -14.16 4.51 6.31
CA ALA A 213 -12.82 4.77 5.78
C ALA A 213 -12.56 6.23 5.40
N ALA A 214 -13.54 6.91 4.77
CA ALA A 214 -13.41 8.32 4.43
C ALA A 214 -13.43 9.25 5.67
N PRO A 215 -14.42 9.12 6.59
CA PRO A 215 -14.38 9.81 7.88
C PRO A 215 -13.10 9.57 8.70
N PHE A 216 -12.61 8.33 8.75
CA PHE A 216 -11.37 7.98 9.44
C PHE A 216 -10.15 8.72 8.86
N ALA A 217 -10.05 8.78 7.54
CA ALA A 217 -8.92 9.43 6.87
C ALA A 217 -8.92 10.97 7.02
N ASP A 218 -10.09 11.56 7.30
CA ASP A 218 -10.25 13.01 7.52
C ASP A 218 -9.91 13.44 8.96
N ASN A 219 -9.84 12.49 9.90
CA ASN A 219 -9.42 12.78 11.26
C ASN A 219 -7.95 13.22 11.32
N SER A 220 -7.70 14.32 12.06
CA SER A 220 -6.34 14.65 12.48
C SER A 220 -5.72 13.47 13.25
N PRO A 221 -4.45 13.10 13.03
CA PRO A 221 -3.78 12.05 13.79
C PRO A 221 -3.78 12.26 15.31
N MET A 222 -3.89 13.52 15.76
CA MET A 222 -3.96 13.89 17.18
C MET A 222 -5.40 14.07 17.69
N LEU A 223 -6.41 13.87 16.82
CA LEU A 223 -7.84 14.07 17.11
C LEU A 223 -8.17 15.50 17.59
N ASP A 224 -7.37 16.48 17.19
CA ASP A 224 -7.48 17.90 17.52
C ASP A 224 -8.02 18.75 16.36
N GLY A 225 -8.41 18.10 15.25
CA GLY A 225 -8.99 18.76 14.08
C GLY A 225 -10.33 19.44 14.37
N PRO A 226 -10.83 20.30 13.45
CA PRO A 226 -12.11 21.00 13.61
C PRO A 226 -13.30 20.04 13.69
N VAL A 227 -13.21 18.88 13.05
CA VAL A 227 -14.18 17.78 13.13
C VAL A 227 -13.44 16.53 13.56
N VAL A 228 -14.03 15.78 14.49
CA VAL A 228 -13.59 14.45 14.88
C VAL A 228 -14.71 13.47 14.54
N TYR A 229 -14.41 12.47 13.73
CA TYR A 229 -15.32 11.39 13.38
C TYR A 229 -15.06 10.18 14.28
N ALA A 230 -16.14 9.57 14.76
CA ALA A 230 -16.11 8.31 15.51
C ALA A 230 -17.21 7.39 14.99
N ILE A 231 -16.99 6.08 15.07
CA ILE A 231 -18.05 5.09 14.80
C ILE A 231 -19.03 5.12 15.98
N ASP A 232 -20.33 5.12 15.68
CA ASP A 232 -21.35 4.85 16.68
C ASP A 232 -21.26 3.39 17.18
N TRP A 233 -20.75 3.21 18.39
CA TRP A 233 -20.67 1.90 19.06
C TRP A 233 -21.78 1.67 20.08
N GLY A 234 -22.88 2.44 20.00
CA GLY A 234 -24.00 2.39 20.93
C GLY A 234 -23.95 3.44 22.04
N GLU A 235 -25.04 3.54 22.78
CA GLU A 235 -25.33 4.68 23.66
C GLU A 235 -24.26 4.90 24.76
N GLU A 236 -23.80 3.83 25.42
CA GLU A 236 -22.81 3.93 26.49
C GLU A 236 -21.45 4.44 25.99
N SER A 237 -20.98 3.90 24.87
CA SER A 237 -19.75 4.34 24.20
C SER A 237 -19.86 5.79 23.74
N ASN A 238 -21.01 6.15 23.14
CA ASN A 238 -21.26 7.51 22.67
C ASN A 238 -21.33 8.51 23.83
N ARG A 239 -21.94 8.14 24.96
CA ARG A 239 -21.98 8.98 26.16
C ARG A 239 -20.57 9.25 26.69
N SER A 240 -19.74 8.21 26.72
CA SER A 240 -18.33 8.32 27.13
C SER A 240 -17.51 9.18 26.17
N LEU A 241 -17.70 9.01 24.86
CA LEU A 241 -17.06 9.83 23.82
C LEU A 241 -17.47 11.30 23.91
N ARG A 242 -18.76 11.59 24.10
CA ARG A 242 -19.29 12.95 24.26
C ARG A 242 -18.76 13.61 25.54
N ALA A 243 -18.57 12.84 26.62
CA ALA A 243 -17.95 13.35 27.83
C ALA A 243 -16.45 13.62 27.63
N PHE A 244 -15.75 12.79 26.87
CA PHE A 244 -14.34 12.96 26.56
C PHE A 244 -14.09 14.17 25.64
N PHE A 245 -14.99 14.42 24.68
CA PHE A 245 -14.99 15.56 23.77
C PHE A 245 -16.09 16.58 24.14
N ALA A 246 -16.20 16.92 25.42
CA ALA A 246 -17.28 17.76 25.93
C ALA A 246 -17.29 19.20 25.35
N GLU A 247 -16.15 19.66 24.84
CA GLU A 247 -16.00 20.95 24.18
C GLU A 247 -16.57 20.99 22.76
N ARG A 248 -17.00 19.85 22.22
CA ARG A 248 -17.43 19.70 20.82
C ARG A 248 -18.94 19.55 20.70
N SER A 249 -19.52 20.26 19.72
CA SER A 249 -20.91 20.03 19.31
C SER A 249 -21.06 18.63 18.71
N CYS A 250 -22.07 17.88 19.15
CA CYS A 250 -22.27 16.50 18.72
C CYS A 250 -23.28 16.42 17.56
N TYR A 251 -22.89 15.71 16.50
CA TYR A 251 -23.74 15.40 15.36
C TYR A 251 -23.71 13.89 15.04
N GLU A 252 -24.76 13.40 14.40
CA GLU A 252 -24.84 12.07 13.82
C GLU A 252 -24.79 12.17 12.29
N LEU A 253 -24.02 11.27 11.67
CA LEU A 253 -23.92 11.13 10.22
C LEU A 253 -24.48 9.76 9.81
N GLN A 254 -25.57 9.75 9.06
CA GLN A 254 -26.19 8.54 8.51
C GLN A 254 -26.33 8.67 7.00
N GLY A 255 -25.47 7.98 6.25
CA GLY A 255 -25.36 8.12 4.80
C GLY A 255 -24.96 9.54 4.39
N LYS A 256 -25.93 10.34 3.93
CA LYS A 256 -25.75 11.76 3.57
C LYS A 256 -26.48 12.72 4.50
N ASN A 257 -27.12 12.21 5.55
CA ASN A 257 -27.89 13.02 6.47
C ASN A 257 -27.04 13.33 7.69
N VAL A 258 -26.93 14.62 8.02
CA VAL A 258 -26.27 15.11 9.23
C VAL A 258 -27.35 15.72 10.13
N ARG A 259 -27.34 15.34 11.41
CA ARG A 259 -28.31 15.82 12.41
C ARG A 259 -27.61 16.05 13.74
N GLU A 260 -28.11 16.97 14.55
CA GLU A 260 -27.62 17.12 15.92
C GLU A 260 -27.89 15.85 16.73
N CYS A 261 -26.94 15.48 17.59
CA CYS A 261 -27.14 14.36 18.51
C CYS A 261 -28.32 14.64 19.45
N PRO A 262 -29.07 13.60 19.86
CA PRO A 262 -30.10 13.77 20.86
C PRO A 262 -29.50 14.30 22.18
N ILE A 263 -30.26 15.13 22.88
CA ILE A 263 -29.93 15.56 24.25
C ILE A 263 -29.89 14.30 25.12
N LEU A 264 -28.77 14.08 25.82
CA LEU A 264 -28.67 12.97 26.76
C LEU A 264 -29.64 13.26 27.91
N ALA A 265 -30.57 12.35 28.18
CA ALA A 265 -31.31 12.39 29.44
C ALA A 265 -30.31 12.12 30.58
N GLU A 266 -30.37 12.93 31.63
CA GLU A 266 -29.56 12.79 32.85
C GLU A 266 -29.80 11.46 33.57
#